data_AF-A0A941HVJ3-F1
#
_entry.id   AF-A0A941HVJ3-F1
#
_cell.length_a   1.000
_cell.length_b   1.000
_cell.length_c   1.000
_cell.angle_alpha   90.00
_cell.angle_beta   90.00
_cell.angle_gamma   90.00
#
_symmetry.space_group_name_H-M   'P 1'
#
loop_
_entity.id
_entity.type
_entity.pdbx_description
1 polymer ?
#
loop_
_entity_poly.entity_id
_entity_poly.type
_entity_poly.pdbx_seq_one_letter_code
_entity_poly.pdbx_strand_id
1 'polypeptide(L)'
;MGALLLSACAPPEPPPPPQLKLDCALGFEALSAAIVAAPGMKPAVKERSEPFRYYNADGGQSSYMITEPGAPGHPAILKQEVTPSGIQNSGCAYGDEKGYGELVAYLEALAKARAK
;
A
#
# COMPACT_ATOMS: atom_id res chain seq x y z
N MET A 1 -47.22 12.22 23.65
CA MET A 1 -46.49 10.96 23.93
C MET A 1 -46.36 10.22 22.61
N GLY A 2 -45.23 9.91 22.02
CA GLY A 2 -43.82 10.09 22.31
C GLY A 2 -43.13 9.36 21.15
N ALA A 3 -42.36 10.05 20.32
CA ALA A 3 -41.70 9.45 19.16
C ALA A 3 -40.22 9.21 19.51
N LEU A 4 -39.85 7.93 19.50
CA LEU A 4 -38.53 7.39 19.82
C LEU A 4 -37.44 8.01 18.94
N LEU A 5 -36.57 8.82 19.53
CA LEU A 5 -35.26 9.17 18.98
C LEU A 5 -34.28 8.05 19.37
N LEU A 6 -34.17 7.01 18.54
CA LEU A 6 -33.11 6.03 18.63
C LEU A 6 -31.79 6.68 18.18
N SER A 7 -31.13 7.37 19.11
CA SER A 7 -29.76 7.84 18.93
C SER A 7 -28.84 6.62 18.98
N ALA A 8 -28.53 6.06 17.81
CA ALA A 8 -27.50 5.04 17.66
C ALA A 8 -26.13 5.72 17.84
N CYS A 9 -25.64 5.77 19.08
CA CYS A 9 -24.21 5.97 19.32
C CYS A 9 -23.48 4.72 18.82
N ALA A 10 -23.01 4.75 17.58
CA ALA A 10 -22.00 3.80 17.13
C ALA A 10 -20.74 4.00 18.01
N PRO A 11 -20.17 2.92 18.58
CA PRO A 11 -18.88 3.03 19.25
C PRO A 11 -17.84 3.56 18.25
N PRO A 12 -16.91 4.43 18.69
CA PRO A 12 -15.84 4.91 17.82
C PRO A 12 -15.05 3.72 17.29
N GLU A 13 -14.77 3.72 15.99
CA GLU A 13 -13.93 2.69 15.37
C GLU A 13 -12.58 2.60 16.08
N PRO A 14 -12.06 1.38 16.31
CA PRO A 14 -10.71 1.21 16.84
C PRO A 14 -9.71 1.99 15.99
N PRO A 15 -8.70 2.62 16.61
CA PRO A 15 -7.67 3.30 15.84
C PRO A 15 -7.01 2.31 14.88
N PRO A 16 -6.75 2.70 13.62
CA PRO A 16 -6.11 1.82 12.67
C PRO A 16 -4.75 1.38 13.21
N PRO A 17 -4.32 0.13 12.96
CA PRO A 17 -3.03 -0.35 13.40
C PRO A 17 -1.91 0.56 12.84
N PRO A 18 -0.79 0.69 13.58
CA PRO A 18 0.33 1.51 13.15
C PRO A 18 0.80 1.08 11.77
N GLN A 19 0.80 2.03 10.85
CA GLN A 19 1.24 1.77 9.48
C GLN A 19 2.74 1.52 9.47
N LEU A 20 3.17 0.44 8.82
CA LEU A 20 4.59 0.21 8.57
C LEU A 20 5.16 1.43 7.80
N LYS A 21 6.37 1.86 8.15
CA LYS A 21 7.09 2.88 7.40
C LYS A 21 8.01 2.19 6.40
N LEU A 22 8.17 2.76 5.22
CA LEU A 22 9.23 2.34 4.29
C LEU A 22 10.56 2.84 4.82
N ASP A 23 11.33 1.95 5.45
CA ASP A 23 12.72 2.20 5.80
C ASP A 23 13.62 1.61 4.72
N CYS A 24 13.99 2.44 3.74
CA CYS A 24 14.82 2.02 2.62
C CYS A 24 16.26 1.65 3.03
N ALA A 25 16.67 1.87 4.28
CA ALA A 25 17.99 1.45 4.77
C ALA A 25 18.06 -0.05 5.10
N LEU A 26 16.91 -0.72 5.32
CA LEU A 26 16.85 -2.15 5.68
C LEU A 26 17.27 -3.08 4.53
N GLY A 27 17.28 -2.59 3.28
CA GLY A 27 17.46 -3.41 2.09
C GLY A 27 16.17 -4.15 1.69
N PHE A 28 16.15 -4.63 0.45
CA PHE A 28 14.95 -5.21 -0.16
C PHE A 28 14.37 -6.39 0.62
N GLU A 29 15.18 -7.40 0.91
CA GLU A 29 14.71 -8.65 1.56
C GLU A 29 14.17 -8.39 2.96
N ALA A 30 14.88 -7.60 3.77
CA ALA A 30 14.46 -7.31 5.14
C ALA A 30 13.18 -6.46 5.17
N LEU A 31 13.07 -5.44 4.29
CA LEU A 31 11.86 -4.63 4.21
C LEU A 31 10.66 -5.44 3.65
N SER A 32 10.88 -6.29 2.66
CA SER A 32 9.87 -7.23 2.14
C SER A 32 9.36 -8.15 3.26
N ALA A 33 10.25 -8.78 4.01
CA ALA A 33 9.88 -9.64 5.13
C ALA A 33 9.10 -8.89 6.22
N ALA A 34 9.51 -7.65 6.53
CA ALA A 34 8.81 -6.80 7.48
C ALA A 34 7.38 -6.47 7.02
N ILE A 35 7.18 -6.18 5.73
CA ILE A 35 5.83 -5.96 5.16
C ILE A 35 4.97 -7.21 5.28
N VAL A 36 5.49 -8.37 4.90
CA VAL A 36 4.75 -9.64 4.94
C VAL A 36 4.37 -10.02 6.37
N ALA A 37 5.24 -9.74 7.34
CA ALA A 37 5.01 -10.06 8.76
C ALA A 37 4.23 -8.98 9.52
N ALA A 38 3.95 -7.83 8.92
CA ALA A 38 3.30 -6.72 9.60
C ALA A 38 1.87 -7.09 10.04
N PRO A 39 1.50 -6.86 11.31
CA PRO A 39 0.14 -7.10 11.79
C PRO A 39 -0.89 -6.33 10.97
N GLY A 40 -1.95 -7.02 10.53
CA GLY A 40 -3.02 -6.42 9.73
C GLY A 40 -2.66 -6.20 8.25
N MET A 41 -1.54 -6.74 7.76
CA MET A 41 -1.27 -6.85 6.33
C MET A 41 -1.83 -8.15 5.76
N LYS A 42 -2.51 -8.05 4.61
CA LYS A 42 -3.02 -9.20 3.88
C LYS A 42 -2.53 -9.15 2.43
N PRO A 43 -2.09 -10.28 1.86
CA PRO A 43 -1.82 -10.33 0.44
C PRO A 43 -3.10 -10.03 -0.35
N ALA A 44 -3.00 -9.17 -1.35
CA ALA A 44 -4.07 -8.98 -2.31
C ALA A 44 -4.15 -10.17 -3.27
N VAL A 45 -5.27 -10.31 -3.98
CA VAL A 45 -5.38 -11.28 -5.07
C VAL A 45 -4.30 -10.96 -6.10
N LYS A 46 -3.45 -11.94 -6.40
CA LYS A 46 -2.38 -11.78 -7.38
C LYS A 46 -2.96 -11.90 -8.79
N GLU A 47 -2.84 -10.83 -9.57
CA GLU A 47 -3.11 -10.88 -11.00
C GLU A 47 -2.02 -11.69 -11.71
N ARG A 48 -2.42 -12.69 -12.51
CA ARG A 48 -1.47 -13.63 -13.15
C ARG A 48 -0.47 -12.92 -14.07
N SER A 49 -0.88 -11.78 -14.62
CA SER A 49 -0.14 -11.02 -15.63
C SER A 49 0.87 -10.05 -15.03
N GLU A 50 0.85 -9.84 -13.72
CA GLU A 50 1.65 -8.80 -13.06
C GLU A 50 2.83 -9.43 -12.29
N PRO A 51 4.09 -9.02 -12.55
CA PRO A 51 5.26 -9.51 -11.83
C PRO A 51 5.44 -8.81 -10.47
N PHE A 52 4.33 -8.59 -9.76
CA PHE A 52 4.29 -7.86 -8.49
C PHE A 52 3.44 -8.62 -7.47
N ARG A 53 3.71 -8.39 -6.18
CA ARG A 53 2.84 -8.80 -5.07
C ARG A 53 2.35 -7.60 -4.31
N TYR A 54 1.05 -7.52 -4.12
CA TYR A 54 0.42 -6.48 -3.33
C TYR A 54 0.07 -6.99 -1.92
N TYR A 55 0.29 -6.14 -0.92
CA TYR A 55 -0.13 -6.33 0.46
C TYR A 55 -0.94 -5.11 0.90
N ASN A 56 -2.16 -5.33 1.38
CA ASN A 56 -3.06 -4.28 1.82
C ASN A 56 -3.19 -4.29 3.33
N ALA A 57 -3.18 -3.11 3.95
CA ALA A 57 -3.56 -2.95 5.34
C ALA A 57 -5.06 -3.20 5.50
N ASP A 58 -5.47 -3.78 6.63
CA ASP A 58 -6.87 -4.12 6.93
C ASP A 58 -7.85 -2.94 6.87
N GLY A 59 -7.38 -1.71 7.08
CA GLY A 59 -8.19 -0.49 6.97
C GLY A 59 -8.18 0.16 5.57
N GLY A 60 -7.53 -0.46 4.58
CA GLY A 60 -7.44 0.05 3.20
C GLY A 60 -6.65 1.37 3.04
N GLN A 61 -6.09 1.90 4.11
CA GLN A 61 -5.38 3.17 4.16
C GLN A 61 -3.97 3.09 3.56
N SER A 62 -3.42 1.89 3.42
CA SER A 62 -2.12 1.66 2.78
C SER A 62 -2.09 0.36 2.00
N SER A 63 -1.36 0.37 0.89
CA SER A 63 -0.96 -0.82 0.15
C SER A 63 0.53 -0.79 -0.16
N TYR A 64 1.14 -1.97 -0.27
CA TYR A 64 2.54 -2.17 -0.59
C TYR A 64 2.63 -3.04 -1.83
N MET A 65 3.44 -2.63 -2.80
CA MET A 65 3.77 -3.40 -3.98
C MET A 65 5.23 -3.84 -3.87
N ILE A 66 5.46 -5.14 -3.89
CA ILE A 66 6.79 -5.76 -3.90
C ILE A 66 7.04 -6.32 -5.29
N THR A 67 8.12 -5.88 -5.94
CA THR A 67 8.51 -6.39 -7.27
C THR A 67 9.07 -7.80 -7.18
N GLU A 68 8.69 -8.67 -8.11
CA GLU A 68 9.29 -10.00 -8.28
C GLU A 68 10.42 -9.97 -9.33
N PRO A 69 11.33 -10.97 -9.36
CA PRO A 69 12.34 -11.06 -10.40
C PRO A 69 11.76 -11.01 -11.82
N GLY A 70 12.36 -10.18 -12.68
CA GLY A 70 11.87 -9.93 -14.04
C GLY A 70 10.87 -8.79 -14.16
N ALA A 71 10.40 -8.23 -13.03
CA ALA A 71 9.64 -6.99 -13.05
C ALA A 71 10.54 -5.78 -13.37
N PRO A 72 10.02 -4.75 -14.04
CA PRO A 72 10.70 -3.45 -14.13
C PRO A 72 11.07 -2.94 -12.75
N GLY A 73 12.28 -2.40 -12.60
CA GLY A 73 12.74 -1.80 -11.34
C GLY A 73 13.07 -2.78 -10.22
N HIS A 74 12.94 -4.09 -10.41
CA HIS A 74 13.32 -5.06 -9.39
C HIS A 74 14.84 -4.99 -9.08
N PRO A 75 15.25 -5.08 -7.80
CA PRO A 75 14.42 -5.01 -6.60
C PRO A 75 13.90 -3.60 -6.29
N ALA A 76 12.58 -3.51 -6.05
CA ALA A 76 11.90 -2.31 -5.59
C ALA A 76 10.65 -2.63 -4.77
N ILE A 77 10.33 -1.72 -3.86
CA ILE A 77 9.11 -1.74 -3.04
C ILE A 77 8.44 -0.38 -3.14
N LEU A 78 7.15 -0.35 -3.42
CA LEU A 78 6.36 0.87 -3.45
C LEU A 78 5.25 0.81 -2.41
N LYS A 79 4.88 1.96 -1.85
CA LYS A 79 3.78 2.13 -0.91
C LYS A 79 2.82 3.17 -1.47
N GLN A 80 1.53 2.84 -1.45
CA GLN A 80 0.46 3.80 -1.67
C GLN A 80 -0.22 4.05 -0.33
N GLU A 81 -0.47 5.32 -0.01
CA GLU A 81 -1.11 5.74 1.23
C GLU A 81 -2.26 6.68 0.92
N VAL A 82 -3.43 6.43 1.52
CA VAL A 82 -4.58 7.33 1.41
C VAL A 82 -4.41 8.45 2.43
N THR A 83 -4.31 9.68 1.95
CA THR A 83 -4.19 10.90 2.76
C THR A 83 -5.40 11.81 2.51
N PRO A 84 -5.65 12.83 3.37
CA PRO A 84 -6.69 13.83 3.10
C PRO A 84 -6.52 14.58 1.77
N SER A 85 -5.29 14.62 1.25
CA SER A 85 -4.93 15.25 -0.02
C SER A 85 -5.05 14.31 -1.23
N GLY A 86 -5.42 13.04 -1.01
CA GLY A 86 -5.50 12.00 -2.03
C GLY A 86 -4.51 10.86 -1.79
N ILE A 87 -4.24 10.07 -2.82
CA ILE A 87 -3.30 8.94 -2.75
C ILE A 87 -1.87 9.46 -2.90
N GLN A 88 -1.04 9.22 -1.90
CA GLN A 88 0.40 9.49 -1.95
C GLN A 88 1.16 8.21 -2.24
N ASN A 89 2.05 8.25 -3.23
CA ASN A 89 2.95 7.14 -3.55
C ASN A 89 4.36 7.43 -3.01
N SER A 90 5.02 6.42 -2.47
CA SER A 90 6.43 6.43 -2.06
C SER A 90 7.07 5.08 -2.39
N GLY A 91 8.39 4.96 -2.31
CA GLY A 91 9.04 3.69 -2.59
C GLY A 91 10.54 3.69 -2.34
N CYS A 92 11.11 2.48 -2.36
CA CYS A 92 12.52 2.19 -2.27
C CYS A 92 12.96 1.50 -3.56
N ALA A 93 13.88 2.14 -4.29
CA ALA A 93 14.57 1.55 -5.43
C ALA A 93 15.88 0.92 -4.93
N TYR A 94 16.03 -0.39 -5.08
CA TYR A 94 17.25 -1.12 -4.71
C TYR A 94 18.01 -1.66 -5.92
N GLY A 95 17.37 -1.70 -7.08
CA GLY A 95 17.90 -2.23 -8.33
C GLY A 95 17.93 -1.20 -9.44
N ASP A 96 17.22 -1.51 -10.52
CA ASP A 96 17.16 -0.69 -11.72
C ASP A 96 16.39 0.63 -11.50
N GLU A 97 17.13 1.73 -11.39
CA GLU A 97 16.58 3.07 -11.21
C GLU A 97 15.66 3.49 -12.37
N LYS A 98 15.95 3.06 -13.61
CA LYS A 98 15.12 3.41 -14.76
C LYS A 98 13.77 2.71 -14.70
N GLY A 99 13.76 1.39 -14.52
CA GLY A 99 12.54 0.62 -14.36
C GLY A 99 11.74 1.02 -13.12
N TYR A 100 12.40 1.48 -12.04
CA TYR A 100 11.72 2.06 -10.90
C TYR A 100 10.98 3.36 -11.26
N GLY A 101 11.60 4.25 -12.05
CA GLY A 101 10.95 5.46 -12.55
C GLY A 101 9.70 5.16 -13.37
N GLU A 102 9.75 4.14 -14.24
CA GLU A 102 8.61 3.68 -15.03
C GLU A 102 7.47 3.14 -14.14
N LEU A 103 7.81 2.41 -13.08
CA LEU A 103 6.87 1.93 -12.06
C LEU A 103 6.17 3.06 -11.32
N VAL A 104 6.93 4.07 -10.87
CA VAL A 104 6.36 5.23 -10.18
C VAL A 104 5.38 5.96 -11.10
N ALA A 105 5.76 6.21 -12.35
CA ALA A 105 4.90 6.87 -13.32
C ALA A 105 3.60 6.08 -13.60
N TYR A 106 3.69 4.75 -13.69
CA TYR A 106 2.52 3.87 -13.83
C TYR A 106 1.56 4.00 -12.65
N LEU A 107 2.06 3.92 -11.41
CA LEU A 107 1.24 4.05 -10.20
C LEU A 107 0.60 5.45 -10.07
N GLU A 108 1.32 6.51 -10.46
CA GLU A 108 0.76 7.87 -10.48
C GLU A 108 -0.38 8.00 -11.49
N ALA A 109 -0.25 7.39 -12.68
CA ALA A 109 -1.32 7.38 -13.67
C ALA A 109 -2.56 6.63 -13.16
N LEU A 110 -2.37 5.47 -12.51
CA LEU A 110 -3.46 4.73 -11.87
C LEU A 110 -4.15 5.53 -10.75
N ALA A 111 -3.36 6.19 -9.90
CA ALA A 111 -3.89 7.01 -8.81
C ALA A 111 -4.76 8.15 -9.36
N LYS A 112 -4.31 8.85 -10.41
CA LYS A 112 -5.08 9.90 -11.09
C LYS A 112 -6.37 9.37 -11.71
N ALA A 113 -6.34 8.18 -12.31
CA ALA A 113 -7.53 7.57 -12.91
C ALA A 113 -8.59 7.18 -11.87
N ARG A 114 -8.17 6.73 -10.67
CA ARG A 114 -9.05 6.33 -9.57
C ARG A 114 -9.60 7.50 -8.74
N ALA A 115 -9.05 8.70 -8.91
CA ALA A 115 -9.50 9.92 -8.24
C ALA A 115 -10.61 10.67 -9.01
N LYS A 116 -11.02 10.15 -10.18
CA LYS A 116 -12.20 10.61 -10.93
C LYS A 116 -13.39 9.71 -10.65
#